data_AF-A0A9D0A8Q6-F1
#
_entry.id   AF-A0A9D0A8Q6-F1
#
_cell.length_a   1.000
_cell.length_b   1.000
_cell.length_c   1.000
_cell.angle_alpha   90.00
_cell.angle_beta   90.00
_cell.angle_gamma   90.00
#
_symmetry.space_group_name_H-M   'P 1'
#
loop_
_entity.id
_entity.type
_entity.pdbx_description
1 polymer ?
#
loop_
_entity_poly.entity_id
_entity_poly.type
_entity_poly.pdbx_seq_one_letter_code
_entity_poly.pdbx_strand_id
1 'polypeptide(L)'
;MQTVRRTLHRQPELAYREEQTASLIGDELDKLGIPYRQGLAGGTGICAEIGTNTDSAPCVALRADMDGLPILEETGLPFSSTRPGVMHACGHDGHVAMLLGAAALLNTMDLPGRVVLLFQPGEESGNGAAAMIEDQVLSGVDMIFAGHIDTHYPLGTITVDEGLICSYTDPFTIAIHGSGGHAARPHEAVDSVVVAANLVINMQTLISRRINPSHAAVVTVG
;
A
#
# COMPACT_ATOMS: atom_id res chain seq x y z
N MET A 1 3.70 -18.07 -11.88
CA MET A 1 3.94 -16.95 -10.95
C MET A 1 4.34 -17.32 -9.52
N GLN A 2 4.34 -18.60 -9.10
CA GLN A 2 4.81 -18.98 -7.75
C GLN A 2 6.29 -18.63 -7.50
N THR A 3 7.16 -18.85 -8.49
CA THR A 3 8.58 -18.52 -8.40
C THR A 3 8.78 -17.02 -8.16
N VAL A 4 8.12 -16.17 -8.96
CA VAL A 4 8.13 -14.70 -8.80
C VAL A 4 7.73 -14.32 -7.37
N ARG A 5 6.57 -14.79 -6.89
CA ARG A 5 6.09 -14.51 -5.53
C ARG A 5 7.15 -14.87 -4.47
N ARG A 6 7.74 -16.06 -4.56
CA ARG A 6 8.76 -16.52 -3.59
C ARG A 6 10.09 -15.78 -3.72
N THR A 7 10.45 -15.31 -4.91
CA THR A 7 11.65 -14.48 -5.10
C THR A 7 11.47 -13.11 -4.47
N LEU A 8 10.32 -12.46 -4.70
CA LEU A 8 9.97 -11.20 -4.05
C LEU A 8 9.92 -11.34 -2.53
N HIS A 9 9.28 -12.39 -2.01
CA HIS A 9 9.24 -12.67 -0.57
C HIS A 9 10.65 -12.79 0.08
N ARG A 10 11.62 -13.37 -0.64
CA ARG A 10 13.01 -13.51 -0.16
C ARG A 10 13.79 -12.20 -0.19
N GLN A 11 13.39 -11.24 -1.03
CA GLN A 11 14.10 -9.98 -1.27
C GLN A 11 13.15 -8.77 -1.10
N PRO A 12 12.47 -8.62 0.05
CA PRO A 12 11.50 -7.54 0.23
C PRO A 12 12.24 -6.19 0.32
N GLU A 13 11.61 -5.16 -0.21
CA GLU A 13 12.16 -3.81 -0.27
C GLU A 13 11.20 -2.80 0.34
N LEU A 14 11.73 -1.83 1.09
CA LEU A 14 10.90 -0.80 1.71
C LEU A 14 10.32 0.14 0.64
N ALA A 15 9.22 0.80 1.02
CA ALA A 15 8.60 1.86 0.24
C ALA A 15 9.62 2.82 -0.42
N TYR A 16 9.45 3.04 -1.73
CA TYR A 16 10.29 3.88 -2.60
C TYR A 16 11.75 3.44 -2.73
N ARG A 17 12.07 2.18 -2.38
CA ARG A 17 13.39 1.55 -2.54
C ARG A 17 13.30 0.17 -3.18
N GLU A 18 12.19 -0.11 -3.85
CA GLU A 18 11.82 -1.37 -4.49
C GLU A 18 12.53 -1.58 -5.85
N GLU A 19 13.81 -1.24 -5.95
CA GLU A 19 14.59 -1.26 -7.20
C GLU A 19 14.70 -2.67 -7.80
N GLN A 20 14.95 -3.69 -6.95
CA GLN A 20 15.07 -5.07 -7.41
C GLN A 20 13.69 -5.67 -7.71
N THR A 21 12.68 -5.32 -6.93
CA THR A 21 11.29 -5.68 -7.21
C THR A 21 10.84 -5.11 -8.54
N ALA A 22 11.07 -3.82 -8.79
CA ALA A 22 10.74 -3.15 -10.04
C ALA A 22 11.51 -3.77 -11.23
N SER A 23 12.81 -4.03 -11.07
CA SER A 23 13.61 -4.73 -12.09
C SER A 23 13.05 -6.11 -12.41
N LEU A 24 12.65 -6.89 -11.40
CA LEU A 24 12.07 -8.22 -11.61
C LEU A 24 10.73 -8.14 -12.36
N ILE A 25 9.87 -7.17 -12.01
CA ILE A 25 8.62 -6.93 -12.72
C ILE A 25 8.88 -6.59 -14.18
N GLY A 26 9.84 -5.68 -14.45
CA GLY A 26 10.27 -5.33 -15.81
C GLY A 26 10.73 -6.55 -16.61
N ASP A 27 11.60 -7.38 -16.02
CA ASP A 27 12.08 -8.62 -16.66
C ASP A 27 10.93 -9.59 -17.00
N GLU A 28 9.92 -9.70 -16.15
CA GLU A 28 8.75 -10.55 -16.42
C GLU A 28 7.85 -9.95 -17.51
N LEU A 29 7.67 -8.63 -17.55
CA LEU A 29 6.94 -7.94 -18.62
C LEU A 29 7.66 -8.07 -19.97
N ASP A 30 8.98 -7.94 -19.98
CA ASP A 30 9.82 -8.13 -21.18
C ASP A 30 9.70 -9.56 -21.72
N LYS A 31 9.71 -10.57 -20.85
CA LYS A 31 9.47 -11.99 -21.25
C LYS A 31 8.09 -12.20 -21.86
N LEU A 32 7.09 -11.45 -21.39
CA LEU A 32 5.74 -11.47 -21.93
C LEU A 32 5.60 -10.62 -23.20
N GLY A 33 6.58 -9.80 -23.56
CA GLY A 33 6.52 -8.87 -24.68
C GLY A 33 5.53 -7.73 -24.45
N ILE A 34 5.27 -7.37 -23.19
CA ILE A 34 4.32 -6.31 -22.82
C ILE A 34 5.09 -5.00 -22.65
N PRO A 35 4.77 -3.93 -23.41
CA PRO A 35 5.42 -2.64 -23.26
C PRO A 35 5.06 -2.00 -21.92
N TYR A 36 6.05 -1.35 -21.28
CA TYR A 36 5.87 -0.67 -20.01
C TYR A 36 6.70 0.61 -19.89
N ARG A 37 6.27 1.47 -18.97
CA ARG A 37 7.03 2.60 -18.43
C ARG A 37 7.45 2.25 -17.00
N GLN A 38 8.72 2.47 -16.69
CA GLN A 38 9.30 2.37 -15.35
C GLN A 38 9.87 3.73 -14.95
N GLY A 39 10.23 3.91 -13.67
CA GLY A 39 10.75 5.18 -13.17
C GLY A 39 9.65 6.09 -12.60
N LEU A 40 8.44 5.58 -12.45
CA LEU A 40 7.28 6.35 -12.01
C LEU A 40 7.24 6.48 -10.48
N ALA A 41 6.40 7.38 -9.98
CA ALA A 41 6.18 7.65 -8.57
C ALA A 41 7.48 7.94 -7.80
N GLY A 42 8.42 8.62 -8.45
CA GLY A 42 9.71 8.99 -7.86
C GLY A 42 10.79 7.90 -7.91
N GLY A 43 10.57 6.77 -8.59
CA GLY A 43 11.65 5.85 -8.92
C GLY A 43 11.23 4.44 -9.36
N THR A 44 10.35 3.79 -8.61
CA THR A 44 10.17 2.33 -8.71
C THR A 44 8.83 1.93 -9.32
N GLY A 45 7.89 2.86 -9.51
CA GLY A 45 6.57 2.56 -10.09
C GLY A 45 6.64 2.12 -11.55
N ILE A 46 5.76 1.18 -11.92
CA ILE A 46 5.66 0.62 -13.27
C ILE A 46 4.22 0.69 -13.77
N CYS A 47 4.07 1.11 -15.02
CA CYS A 47 2.81 1.13 -15.75
C CYS A 47 2.98 0.37 -17.07
N ALA A 48 2.25 -0.72 -17.27
CA ALA A 48 2.28 -1.51 -18.50
C ALA A 48 0.91 -1.49 -19.18
N GLU A 49 0.88 -1.75 -20.49
CA GLU A 49 -0.36 -1.70 -21.29
C GLU A 49 -0.50 -2.97 -22.15
N ILE A 50 -1.70 -3.56 -22.15
CA ILE A 50 -2.08 -4.70 -23.00
C ILE A 50 -3.30 -4.30 -23.85
N GLY A 51 -3.38 -4.82 -25.07
CA GLY A 51 -4.49 -4.58 -25.99
C GLY A 51 -4.33 -3.27 -26.75
N THR A 52 -5.38 -2.90 -27.49
CA THR A 52 -5.39 -1.69 -28.30
C THR A 52 -6.38 -0.69 -27.78
N ASN A 53 -5.99 0.58 -27.75
CA ASN A 53 -6.92 1.67 -27.48
C ASN A 53 -7.90 1.80 -28.65
N THR A 54 -9.20 1.69 -28.37
CA THR A 54 -10.26 2.01 -29.32
C THR A 54 -11.26 2.92 -28.63
N ASP A 55 -11.70 3.98 -29.31
CA ASP A 55 -12.62 4.97 -28.73
C ASP A 55 -13.98 4.38 -28.30
N SER A 56 -14.28 3.15 -28.72
CA SER A 56 -15.54 2.45 -28.44
C SER A 56 -15.50 1.51 -27.24
N ALA A 57 -14.33 1.19 -26.69
CA ALA A 57 -14.20 0.19 -25.63
C ALA A 57 -13.64 0.81 -24.34
N PRO A 58 -14.16 0.42 -23.16
CA PRO A 58 -13.65 0.95 -21.90
C PRO A 58 -12.22 0.48 -21.65
N CYS A 59 -11.42 1.36 -21.07
CA CYS A 59 -10.09 1.08 -20.58
C CYS A 59 -10.14 0.68 -19.10
N VAL A 60 -9.55 -0.46 -18.77
CA VAL A 60 -9.57 -1.01 -17.40
C VAL A 60 -8.16 -1.05 -16.82
N ALA A 61 -7.97 -0.50 -15.63
CA ALA A 61 -6.74 -0.64 -14.88
C ALA A 61 -6.82 -1.77 -13.85
N LEU A 62 -5.73 -2.53 -13.72
CA LEU A 62 -5.52 -3.52 -12.65
C LEU A 62 -4.31 -3.08 -11.83
N ARG A 63 -4.44 -2.99 -10.51
CA ARG A 63 -3.41 -2.48 -9.61
C ARG A 63 -2.91 -3.52 -8.62
N ALA A 64 -1.60 -3.53 -8.39
CA ALA A 64 -0.93 -4.22 -7.31
C ALA A 64 0.10 -3.29 -6.66
N ASP A 65 0.14 -3.24 -5.34
CA ASP A 65 1.24 -2.69 -4.55
C ASP A 65 2.41 -3.68 -4.46
N MET A 66 3.59 -3.17 -4.10
CA MET A 66 4.83 -3.96 -4.20
C MET A 66 5.84 -3.73 -3.07
N ASP A 67 5.60 -2.83 -2.13
CA ASP A 67 6.51 -2.56 -1.00
C ASP A 67 6.41 -3.61 0.11
N GLY A 68 7.50 -3.74 0.86
CA GLY A 68 7.59 -4.51 2.10
C GLY A 68 7.63 -3.60 3.33
N LEU A 69 7.55 -4.22 4.50
CA LEU A 69 7.48 -3.56 5.81
C LEU A 69 8.78 -3.76 6.62
N PRO A 70 9.12 -2.82 7.52
CA PRO A 70 10.28 -2.91 8.41
C PRO A 70 10.03 -3.87 9.58
N ILE A 71 9.79 -5.14 9.26
CA ILE A 71 9.45 -6.22 10.19
C ILE A 71 10.47 -7.35 10.02
N LEU A 72 10.97 -7.87 11.13
CA LEU A 72 11.77 -9.10 11.13
C LEU A 72 10.87 -10.30 10.86
N GLU A 73 11.14 -11.04 9.80
CA GLU A 73 10.38 -12.25 9.50
C GLU A 73 10.73 -13.41 10.43
N GLU A 74 9.70 -14.04 11.03
CA GLU A 74 9.84 -15.19 11.92
C GLU A 74 9.04 -16.43 11.45
N THR A 75 8.69 -16.49 10.17
CA THR A 75 7.81 -17.56 9.65
C THR A 75 8.51 -18.93 9.56
N GLY A 76 9.84 -18.95 9.44
CA GLY A 76 10.62 -20.17 9.23
C GLY A 76 10.40 -20.84 7.86
N LEU A 77 9.78 -20.14 6.91
CA LEU A 77 9.50 -20.67 5.58
C LEU A 77 10.79 -20.87 4.78
N PRO A 78 10.85 -21.87 3.87
CA PRO A 78 12.04 -22.08 3.04
C PRO A 78 12.41 -20.88 2.16
N PHE A 79 11.46 -19.96 1.95
CA PHE A 79 11.57 -18.74 1.15
C PHE A 79 11.43 -17.46 1.99
N SER A 80 11.70 -17.54 3.30
CA SER A 80 11.76 -16.34 4.14
C SER A 80 12.74 -15.31 3.61
N SER A 81 12.45 -14.06 3.94
CA SER A 81 13.28 -12.89 3.69
C SER A 81 14.72 -13.16 4.09
N THR A 82 15.60 -12.83 3.16
CA THR A 82 17.05 -12.83 3.38
C THR A 82 17.58 -11.44 3.72
N ARG A 83 16.69 -10.43 3.78
CA ARG A 83 16.98 -9.05 4.16
C ARG A 83 16.57 -8.85 5.63
N PRO A 84 17.54 -8.77 6.56
CA PRO A 84 17.22 -8.66 7.98
C PRO A 84 16.35 -7.42 8.26
N GLY A 85 15.26 -7.62 9.00
CA GLY A 85 14.35 -6.55 9.40
C GLY A 85 13.41 -6.03 8.31
N VAL A 86 13.30 -6.72 7.17
CA VAL A 86 12.33 -6.39 6.12
C VAL A 86 11.55 -7.64 5.71
N MET A 87 10.22 -7.52 5.57
CA MET A 87 9.31 -8.63 5.25
C MET A 87 8.15 -8.15 4.38
N HIS A 88 7.69 -8.97 3.42
CA HIS A 88 6.36 -8.80 2.83
C HIS A 88 5.30 -9.35 3.79
N ALA A 89 5.01 -8.60 4.85
CA ALA A 89 4.03 -8.98 5.89
C ALA A 89 2.57 -8.69 5.49
N CYS A 90 2.36 -7.83 4.48
CA CYS A 90 1.02 -7.45 3.97
C CYS A 90 0.63 -8.20 2.67
N GLY A 91 1.50 -9.07 2.15
CA GLY A 91 1.20 -9.90 0.98
C GLY A 91 1.39 -9.23 -0.39
N HIS A 92 2.06 -8.07 -0.45
CA HIS A 92 2.32 -7.33 -1.69
C HIS A 92 3.13 -8.14 -2.72
N ASP A 93 4.00 -9.06 -2.27
CA ASP A 93 4.66 -10.06 -3.12
C ASP A 93 3.66 -10.96 -3.88
N GLY A 94 2.55 -11.30 -3.21
CA GLY A 94 1.42 -12.01 -3.78
C GLY A 94 0.65 -11.17 -4.78
N HIS A 95 0.38 -9.90 -4.47
CA HIS A 95 -0.34 -8.97 -5.34
C HIS A 95 0.39 -8.79 -6.68
N VAL A 96 1.71 -8.51 -6.64
CA VAL A 96 2.56 -8.42 -7.83
C VAL A 96 2.49 -9.71 -8.67
N ALA A 97 2.65 -10.87 -8.01
CA ALA A 97 2.62 -12.16 -8.71
C ALA A 97 1.26 -12.48 -9.33
N MET A 98 0.16 -12.08 -8.69
CA MET A 98 -1.19 -12.21 -9.24
C MET A 98 -1.39 -11.29 -10.45
N LEU A 99 -0.94 -10.04 -10.39
CA LEU A 99 -1.06 -9.10 -11.49
C LEU A 99 -0.22 -9.51 -12.71
N LEU A 100 1.02 -9.97 -12.51
CA LEU A 100 1.83 -10.56 -13.59
C LEU A 100 1.17 -11.82 -14.17
N GLY A 101 0.50 -12.61 -13.35
CA GLY A 101 -0.27 -13.78 -13.80
C GLY A 101 -1.46 -13.37 -14.67
N ALA A 102 -2.21 -12.35 -14.26
CA ALA A 102 -3.28 -11.76 -15.04
C ALA A 102 -2.75 -11.19 -16.37
N ALA A 103 -1.64 -10.46 -16.33
CA ALA A 103 -0.97 -9.92 -17.51
C ALA A 103 -0.63 -11.02 -18.53
N ALA A 104 -0.04 -12.12 -18.07
CA ALA A 104 0.31 -13.26 -18.92
C ALA A 104 -0.92 -13.90 -19.60
N LEU A 105 -2.06 -13.98 -18.89
CA LEU A 105 -3.30 -14.52 -19.46
C LEU A 105 -3.92 -13.53 -20.46
N LEU A 106 -4.09 -12.28 -20.06
CA LEU A 106 -4.73 -11.23 -20.85
C LEU A 106 -3.96 -10.94 -22.15
N ASN A 107 -2.64 -11.02 -22.13
CA ASN A 107 -1.80 -10.80 -23.32
C ASN A 107 -1.98 -11.86 -24.41
N THR A 108 -2.63 -12.99 -24.10
CA THR A 108 -2.95 -14.04 -25.09
C THR A 108 -4.38 -13.93 -25.64
N MET A 109 -5.17 -13.01 -25.12
CA MET A 109 -6.58 -12.85 -25.47
C MET A 109 -6.77 -11.74 -26.51
N ASP A 110 -7.80 -11.88 -27.33
CA ASP A 110 -8.30 -10.79 -28.18
C ASP A 110 -9.19 -9.88 -27.31
N LEU A 111 -8.58 -8.83 -26.76
CA LEU A 111 -9.24 -7.91 -25.85
C LEU A 111 -10.00 -6.84 -26.63
N PRO A 112 -11.26 -6.54 -26.28
CA PRO A 112 -12.04 -5.50 -26.96
C PRO A 112 -11.50 -4.09 -26.70
N GLY A 113 -10.69 -3.90 -25.66
CA GLY A 113 -10.15 -2.60 -25.24
C GLY A 113 -8.81 -2.74 -24.54
N ARG A 114 -8.31 -1.61 -24.04
CA ARG A 114 -7.01 -1.50 -23.38
C ARG A 114 -7.09 -1.92 -21.91
N VAL A 115 -6.07 -2.65 -21.45
CA VAL A 115 -5.84 -2.93 -20.03
C VAL A 115 -4.55 -2.27 -19.58
N VAL A 116 -4.63 -1.47 -18.51
CA VAL A 116 -3.47 -0.84 -17.86
C VAL A 116 -3.10 -1.64 -16.62
N LEU A 117 -1.82 -1.99 -16.47
CA LEU A 117 -1.31 -2.72 -15.33
C LEU A 117 -0.45 -1.78 -14.49
N LEU A 118 -0.83 -1.56 -13.24
CA LEU A 118 -0.19 -0.63 -12.32
C LEU A 118 0.51 -1.40 -11.21
N PHE A 119 1.84 -1.34 -11.19
CA PHE A 119 2.65 -1.83 -10.06
C PHE A 119 3.10 -0.62 -9.25
N GLN A 120 2.48 -0.45 -8.08
CA GLN A 120 2.55 0.76 -7.28
C GLN A 120 3.54 0.61 -6.12
N PRO A 121 4.52 1.52 -5.95
CA PRO A 121 5.37 1.56 -4.77
C PRO A 121 4.65 2.15 -3.55
N GLY A 122 5.29 2.04 -2.38
CA GLY A 122 5.00 2.88 -1.21
C GLY A 122 3.54 2.98 -0.77
N GLU A 123 2.80 1.87 -0.79
CA GLU A 123 1.46 1.81 -0.23
C GLU A 123 1.50 2.02 1.29
N GLU A 124 2.44 1.35 1.97
CA GLU A 124 2.55 1.36 3.44
C GLU A 124 3.02 2.71 3.99
N SER A 125 3.59 3.57 3.12
CA SER A 125 3.96 4.95 3.44
C SER A 125 2.89 5.98 3.05
N GLY A 126 1.78 5.55 2.45
CA GLY A 126 0.57 6.34 2.22
C GLY A 126 0.55 7.26 0.99
N ASN A 127 1.61 7.34 0.18
CA ASN A 127 1.70 8.33 -0.92
C ASN A 127 1.96 7.72 -2.31
N GLY A 128 2.12 6.40 -2.42
CA GLY A 128 2.46 5.74 -3.68
C GLY A 128 1.44 5.96 -4.80
N ALA A 129 0.16 5.83 -4.48
CA ALA A 129 -0.94 6.02 -5.43
C ALA A 129 -1.01 7.46 -5.94
N ALA A 130 -0.86 8.45 -5.05
CA ALA A 130 -0.88 9.86 -5.42
C ALA A 130 0.26 10.18 -6.40
N ALA A 131 1.48 9.72 -6.12
CA ALA A 131 2.64 9.92 -6.99
C ALA A 131 2.46 9.24 -8.37
N MET A 132 1.87 8.04 -8.42
CA MET A 132 1.51 7.38 -9.69
C MET A 132 0.49 8.21 -10.50
N ILE A 133 -0.52 8.79 -9.83
CA ILE A 133 -1.53 9.63 -10.48
C ILE A 133 -0.92 10.90 -11.06
N GLU A 134 0.02 11.53 -10.35
CA GLU A 134 0.76 12.70 -10.84
C GLU A 134 1.49 12.39 -12.15
N ASP A 135 2.04 11.18 -12.29
CA ASP A 135 2.65 10.65 -13.52
C ASP A 135 1.65 10.20 -14.60
N GLN A 136 0.38 10.59 -14.46
CA GLN A 136 -0.69 10.43 -15.44
C GLN A 136 -1.02 8.98 -15.80
N VAL A 137 -0.77 8.01 -14.90
CA VAL A 137 -1.04 6.57 -15.18
C VAL A 137 -2.53 6.24 -15.34
N LEU A 138 -3.43 7.11 -14.87
CA LEU A 138 -4.88 6.94 -15.01
C LEU A 138 -5.46 7.67 -16.23
N SER A 139 -4.62 8.24 -17.11
CA SER A 139 -5.10 8.96 -18.28
C SER A 139 -5.88 8.03 -19.23
N GLY A 140 -7.18 8.32 -19.40
CA GLY A 140 -8.08 7.50 -20.20
C GLY A 140 -8.33 6.11 -19.62
N VAL A 141 -8.32 5.96 -18.28
CA VAL A 141 -8.81 4.78 -17.55
C VAL A 141 -10.25 5.05 -17.11
N ASP A 142 -11.18 4.16 -17.47
CA ASP A 142 -12.60 4.28 -17.11
C ASP A 142 -12.92 3.58 -15.79
N MET A 143 -12.22 2.48 -15.49
CA MET A 143 -12.42 1.66 -14.30
C MET A 143 -11.09 1.12 -13.79
N ILE A 144 -10.96 0.98 -12.47
CA ILE A 144 -9.79 0.39 -11.82
C ILE A 144 -10.21 -0.70 -10.85
N PHE A 145 -9.49 -1.82 -10.85
CA PHE A 145 -9.65 -2.92 -9.91
C PHE A 145 -8.34 -3.20 -9.18
N ALA A 146 -8.45 -3.51 -7.89
CA ALA A 146 -7.37 -4.02 -7.07
C ALA A 146 -7.95 -5.11 -6.15
N GLY A 147 -7.08 -6.00 -5.69
CA GLY A 147 -7.44 -7.01 -4.70
C GLY A 147 -6.36 -7.05 -3.62
N HIS A 148 -6.77 -7.32 -2.38
CA HIS A 148 -5.87 -7.48 -1.26
C HIS A 148 -6.02 -8.90 -0.70
N ILE A 149 -4.90 -9.59 -0.46
CA ILE A 149 -4.91 -10.88 0.22
C ILE A 149 -5.23 -10.62 1.68
N ASP A 150 -6.22 -11.33 2.21
CA ASP A 150 -6.66 -11.18 3.59
C ASP A 150 -6.76 -12.55 4.27
N THR A 151 -6.13 -12.68 5.44
CA THR A 151 -6.11 -13.91 6.25
C THR A 151 -7.41 -14.17 7.02
N HIS A 152 -8.33 -13.20 7.07
CA HIS A 152 -9.61 -13.33 7.78
C HIS A 152 -10.61 -14.25 7.05
N TYR A 153 -10.42 -14.48 5.75
CA TYR A 153 -11.34 -15.27 4.93
C TYR A 153 -10.76 -16.64 4.54
N PRO A 154 -11.61 -17.66 4.36
CA PRO A 154 -11.17 -18.96 3.86
C PRO A 154 -10.50 -18.86 2.49
N LEU A 155 -9.52 -19.74 2.23
CA LEU A 155 -8.87 -19.83 0.94
C LEU A 155 -9.89 -20.10 -0.18
N GLY A 156 -9.77 -19.37 -1.29
CA GLY A 156 -10.66 -19.48 -2.45
C GLY A 156 -11.91 -18.60 -2.35
N THR A 157 -12.03 -17.79 -1.31
CA THR A 157 -13.09 -16.78 -1.19
C THR A 157 -12.63 -15.43 -1.76
N ILE A 158 -13.49 -14.81 -2.56
CA ILE A 158 -13.36 -13.41 -2.97
C ILE A 158 -14.53 -12.65 -2.32
N THR A 159 -14.21 -11.62 -1.56
CA THR A 159 -15.20 -10.74 -0.94
C THR A 159 -15.21 -9.40 -1.66
N VAL A 160 -16.41 -8.89 -1.91
CA VAL A 160 -16.64 -7.55 -2.47
C VAL A 160 -17.74 -6.89 -1.66
N ASP A 161 -17.66 -5.57 -1.50
CA ASP A 161 -18.71 -4.78 -0.87
C ASP A 161 -18.92 -3.50 -1.68
N GLU A 162 -20.13 -2.96 -1.64
CA GLU A 162 -20.48 -1.71 -2.30
C GLU A 162 -20.28 -0.53 -1.35
N GLY A 163 -19.64 0.54 -1.82
CA GLY A 163 -19.45 1.76 -1.06
C GLY A 163 -18.10 1.79 -0.32
N LEU A 164 -18.12 2.17 0.96
CA LEU A 164 -16.92 2.40 1.75
C LEU A 164 -16.41 1.09 2.37
N ILE A 165 -15.25 0.62 1.91
CA ILE A 165 -14.66 -0.66 2.34
C ILE A 165 -13.59 -0.45 3.42
N CYS A 166 -12.76 0.58 3.28
CA CYS A 166 -11.64 0.86 4.19
C CYS A 166 -11.77 2.24 4.85
N SER A 167 -11.15 2.39 6.02
CA SER A 167 -11.05 3.69 6.70
C SER A 167 -9.85 4.49 6.18
N TYR A 168 -9.99 5.81 6.18
CA TYR A 168 -8.86 6.73 5.99
C TYR A 168 -8.12 6.94 7.33
N THR A 169 -6.79 7.06 7.28
CA THR A 169 -5.95 7.35 8.45
C THR A 169 -5.17 8.64 8.22
N ASP A 170 -5.19 9.55 9.20
CA ASP A 170 -4.42 10.80 9.19
C ASP A 170 -3.46 10.82 10.40
N PRO A 171 -2.13 10.69 10.20
CA PRO A 171 -1.17 10.77 11.29
C PRO A 171 -0.98 12.22 11.75
N PHE A 172 -0.92 12.43 13.07
CA PHE A 172 -0.68 13.76 13.65
C PHE A 172 0.45 13.74 14.69
N THR A 173 1.05 14.90 14.93
CA THR A 173 2.04 15.10 16.00
C THR A 173 1.68 16.35 16.79
N ILE A 174 1.70 16.25 18.13
CA ILE A 174 1.43 17.38 19.04
C ILE A 174 2.67 17.63 19.90
N ALA A 175 3.31 18.77 19.72
CA ALA A 175 4.41 19.22 20.57
C ALA A 175 3.87 20.00 21.79
N ILE A 176 4.11 19.48 22.99
CA ILE A 176 3.69 20.12 24.25
C ILE A 176 4.89 20.79 24.91
N HIS A 177 4.87 22.10 25.00
CA HIS A 177 5.93 22.90 25.61
C HIS A 177 5.52 23.35 27.02
N GLY A 178 6.17 22.79 28.03
CA GLY A 178 6.05 23.21 29.43
C GLY A 178 7.18 24.16 29.85
N SER A 179 7.34 24.32 31.16
CA SER A 179 8.45 25.05 31.77
C SER A 179 9.07 24.19 32.85
N GLY A 180 10.38 23.92 32.75
CA GLY A 180 11.10 23.12 33.74
C GLY A 180 11.23 23.84 35.09
N GLY A 181 11.38 23.06 36.16
CA GLY A 181 11.61 23.56 37.51
C GLY A 181 12.05 22.45 38.45
N HIS A 182 12.37 22.79 39.69
CA HIS A 182 12.74 21.77 40.68
C HIS A 182 11.52 20.90 41.01
N ALA A 183 11.67 19.57 40.98
CA ALA A 183 10.55 18.64 41.23
C ALA A 183 9.83 18.83 42.58
N ALA A 184 10.49 19.41 43.59
CA ALA A 184 9.90 19.73 44.89
C ALA A 184 9.14 21.07 44.91
N ARG A 185 9.15 21.82 43.80
CA ARG A 185 8.51 23.12 43.63
C ARG A 185 7.66 23.15 42.35
N PRO A 186 6.65 22.28 42.23
CA PRO A 186 5.86 22.17 41.00
C PRO A 186 5.12 23.46 40.63
N HIS A 187 4.85 24.34 41.60
CA HIS A 187 4.23 25.64 41.39
C HIS A 187 5.12 26.65 40.63
N GLU A 188 6.42 26.37 40.49
CA GLU A 188 7.37 27.17 39.68
C GLU A 188 7.50 26.64 38.24
N ALA A 189 6.82 25.54 37.90
CA ALA A 189 6.95 24.82 36.65
C ALA A 189 5.61 24.65 35.93
N VAL A 190 5.67 24.24 34.66
CA VAL A 190 4.52 23.72 33.90
C VAL A 190 4.90 22.33 33.43
N ASP A 191 4.34 21.31 34.08
CA ASP A 191 4.63 19.91 33.81
C ASP A 191 3.94 19.44 32.52
N SER A 192 4.73 19.26 31.46
CA SER A 192 4.23 18.81 30.16
C SER A 192 3.69 17.38 30.19
N VAL A 193 4.13 16.52 31.12
CA VAL A 193 3.62 15.16 31.26
C VAL A 193 2.19 15.19 31.79
N VAL A 194 1.91 16.03 32.78
CA VAL A 194 0.55 16.21 33.30
C VAL A 194 -0.39 16.77 32.22
N VAL A 195 0.09 17.73 31.41
CA VAL A 195 -0.67 18.29 30.29
C VAL A 195 -0.94 17.21 29.23
N ALA A 196 0.06 16.42 28.85
CA ALA A 196 -0.08 15.34 27.87
C ALA A 196 -1.08 14.28 28.33
N ALA A 197 -1.02 13.84 29.59
CA ALA A 197 -1.95 12.86 30.14
C ALA A 197 -3.39 13.37 30.09
N ASN A 198 -3.63 14.62 30.47
CA ASN A 198 -4.96 15.23 30.38
C ASN A 198 -5.43 15.38 28.94
N LEU A 199 -4.54 15.73 28.00
CA LEU A 199 -4.87 15.80 26.58
C LEU A 199 -5.35 14.44 26.06
N VAL A 200 -4.60 13.37 26.32
CA VAL A 200 -4.95 12.00 25.87
C VAL A 200 -6.32 11.58 26.40
N ILE A 201 -6.62 11.83 27.67
CA ILE A 201 -7.93 11.54 28.26
C ILE A 201 -9.04 12.34 27.56
N ASN A 202 -8.83 13.64 27.33
CA ASN A 202 -9.83 14.49 26.69
C ASN A 202 -10.05 14.15 25.21
N MET A 203 -9.02 13.69 24.49
CA MET A 203 -9.15 13.28 23.09
C MET A 203 -10.14 12.12 22.91
N GLN A 204 -10.31 11.26 23.90
CA GLN A 204 -11.31 10.18 23.86
C GLN A 204 -12.76 10.70 23.73
N THR A 205 -13.00 11.97 24.10
CA THR A 205 -14.31 12.62 23.96
C THR A 205 -14.65 12.98 22.51
N LEU A 206 -13.66 13.05 21.61
CA LEU A 206 -13.90 13.24 20.18
C LEU A 206 -14.76 12.10 19.65
N ILE A 207 -14.31 10.86 19.84
CA ILE A 207 -15.06 9.69 19.39
C ILE A 207 -16.33 9.51 20.23
N SER A 208 -16.20 9.50 21.55
CA SER A 208 -17.33 9.11 22.40
C SER A 208 -18.47 10.13 22.41
N ARG A 209 -18.21 11.44 22.22
CA ARG A 209 -19.21 12.52 22.37
C ARG A 209 -19.38 13.45 21.14
N ARG A 210 -18.44 13.47 20.18
CA ARG A 210 -18.54 14.36 19.00
C ARG A 210 -18.92 13.64 17.71
N ILE A 211 -18.63 12.34 17.59
CA ILE A 211 -18.97 11.57 16.40
C ILE A 211 -20.37 10.95 16.56
N ASN A 212 -21.14 10.96 15.47
CA ASN A 212 -22.40 10.23 15.40
C ASN A 212 -22.12 8.74 15.66
N PRO A 213 -22.76 8.08 16.65
CA PRO A 213 -22.53 6.67 16.94
C PRO A 213 -22.74 5.71 15.76
N SER A 214 -23.45 6.13 14.72
CA SER A 214 -23.61 5.35 13.48
C SER A 214 -22.41 5.42 12.53
N HIS A 215 -21.41 6.27 12.80
CA HIS A 215 -20.21 6.41 11.98
C HIS A 215 -19.01 5.77 12.68
N ALA A 216 -18.26 4.95 11.96
CA ALA A 216 -17.00 4.40 12.45
C ALA A 216 -15.94 5.51 12.53
N ALA A 217 -15.28 5.63 13.69
CA ALA A 217 -14.16 6.54 13.89
C ALA A 217 -13.25 6.03 15.01
N VAL A 218 -11.95 6.26 14.86
CA VAL A 218 -10.93 5.85 15.82
C VAL A 218 -9.95 7.01 16.03
N VAL A 219 -9.48 7.17 17.25
CA VAL A 219 -8.31 8.02 17.56
C VAL A 219 -7.37 7.21 18.43
N THR A 220 -6.12 7.10 18.01
CA THR A 220 -5.08 6.40 18.75
C THR A 220 -3.95 7.38 19.05
N VAL A 221 -3.49 7.38 20.29
CA VAL A 221 -2.23 8.02 20.70
C VAL A 221 -1.34 6.91 21.21
N GLY A 222 -0.22 6.68 20.52
CA GLY A 222 0.70 5.58 20.77
C GLY A 222 2.12 5.89 20.33
#